data_AF-A0A3D0SUU8-F1
#
_entry.id   AF-A0A3D0SUU8-F1
#
_cell.length_a   1.000
_cell.length_b   1.000
_cell.length_c   1.000
_cell.angle_alpha   90.00
_cell.angle_beta   90.00
_cell.angle_gamma   90.00
#
_symmetry.space_group_name_H-M   'P 1'
#
loop_
_entity.id
_entity.type
_entity.pdbx_description
1 polymer ?
#
loop_
_entity_poly.entity_id
_entity_poly.type
_entity_poly.pdbx_seq_one_letter_code
_entity_poly.pdbx_strand_id
1 'polypeptide(L)' 'MVGDGINDAPVLAAAQVSLAMGSGTQLAQATADMILLSEKLEHLVRGVDMARRTLLIMRENFAWA' A
#
# COMPACT_ATOMS: atom_id res chain seq x y z
N MET A 1 5.31 1.02 4.52
CA MET A 1 5.79 -0.13 5.32
C MET A 1 4.88 -1.31 5.05
N VAL A 2 5.40 -2.54 5.04
CA VAL A 2 4.62 -3.78 4.92
C VAL A 2 4.67 -4.50 6.26
N GLY A 3 3.53 -4.95 6.78
CA GLY A 3 3.44 -5.68 8.05
C GLY A 3 2.25 -6.64 8.11
N ASP A 4 2.27 -7.56 9.07
CA ASP A 4 1.27 -8.62 9.25
C ASP A 4 0.43 -8.47 10.54
N GLY A 5 0.95 -7.82 11.59
CA GLY A 5 0.16 -7.21 12.66
C GLY A 5 0.67 -7.38 14.11
N ILE A 6 0.12 -6.52 14.98
CA ILE A 6 0.46 -6.25 16.40
C ILE A 6 1.84 -5.62 16.62
N ASN A 7 2.94 -6.27 16.21
CA ASN A 7 4.29 -5.74 16.45
C ASN A 7 4.64 -4.54 15.56
N ASP A 8 4.05 -4.48 14.36
CA ASP A 8 4.37 -3.44 13.37
C ASP A 8 3.41 -2.24 13.42
N ALA A 9 2.40 -2.26 14.29
CA ALA A 9 1.38 -1.21 14.37
C ALA A 9 1.95 0.20 14.59
N PRO A 10 2.97 0.45 15.44
CA PRO A 10 3.55 1.78 15.61
C PRO A 10 4.29 2.29 14.36
N VAL A 11 4.92 1.38 13.61
CA VAL A 11 5.73 1.73 12.44
C VAL A 11 4.85 1.83 11.19
N LEU A 12 3.76 1.07 11.11
CA LEU A 12 2.72 1.24 10.09
C LEU A 12 2.04 2.60 10.22
N ALA A 13 1.74 3.05 11.45
CA ALA A 13 1.17 4.37 11.72
C ALA A 13 2.12 5.54 11.39
N ALA A 14 3.44 5.31 11.40
CA ALA A 14 4.44 6.31 11.04
C ALA A 14 4.78 6.33 9.53
N ALA A 15 4.37 5.30 8.77
CA ALA A 15 4.63 5.22 7.35
C ALA A 15 3.69 6.16 6.57
N GLN A 16 4.18 6.75 5.48
CA GLN A 16 3.34 7.56 4.59
C GLN A 16 2.27 6.73 3.87
N VAL A 17 2.55 5.44 3.69
CA VAL A 17 1.60 4.44 3.19
C VAL A 17 1.89 3.12 3.92
N SER A 18 0.86 2.56 4.52
CA SER A 18 0.87 1.31 5.26
C SER A 18 0.18 0.20 4.44
N LEU A 19 0.76 -1.01 4.46
CA LEU A 19 0.22 -2.16 3.74
C LEU A 19 0.16 -3.38 4.65
N ALA A 20 -1.03 -3.95 4.77
CA ALA A 20 -1.28 -5.18 5.51
C ALA A 20 -1.33 -6.39 4.56
N MET A 21 -0.79 -7.51 5.02
CA MET A 21 -0.98 -8.80 4.34
C MET A 21 -2.42 -9.31 4.55
N GLY A 22 -2.99 -9.97 3.54
CA GLY A 22 -4.32 -10.58 3.63
C GLY A 22 -4.41 -11.72 4.65
N SER A 23 -3.29 -12.39 4.92
CA SER A 23 -3.12 -13.33 6.05
C SER A 23 -2.89 -12.65 7.40
N GLY A 24 -2.67 -11.33 7.42
CA GLY A 24 -2.42 -10.55 8.63
C GLY A 24 -3.65 -10.40 9.52
N THR A 25 -3.43 -9.90 10.74
CA THR A 25 -4.50 -9.71 11.74
C THR A 25 -5.61 -8.78 11.22
N GLN A 26 -6.87 -9.01 11.60
CA GLN A 26 -7.99 -8.13 11.24
C GLN A 26 -7.74 -6.68 11.67
N LEU A 27 -7.04 -6.49 12.80
CA LEU A 27 -6.67 -5.17 13.28
C LEU A 27 -5.67 -4.47 12.35
N ALA A 28 -4.66 -5.20 11.85
CA ALA A 28 -3.72 -4.66 10.86
C ALA A 28 -4.40 -4.35 9.52
N GLN A 29 -5.35 -5.17 9.09
CA GLN A 29 -6.13 -4.91 7.87
C GLN A 29 -7.02 -3.66 8.01
N ALA A 30 -7.61 -3.43 9.18
CA ALA A 30 -8.47 -2.28 9.42
C ALA A 30 -7.72 -0.94 9.53
N THR A 31 -6.43 -0.97 9.89
CA THR A 31 -5.62 0.23 10.07
C THR A 31 -4.71 0.53 8.89
N ALA A 32 -4.54 -0.39 7.94
CA ALA A 32 -3.67 -0.20 6.78
C ALA A 32 -4.36 0.55 5.63
N ASP A 33 -3.60 1.37 4.91
CA ASP A 33 -4.07 2.09 3.71
C ASP A 33 -4.33 1.15 2.53
N MET A 34 -3.62 0.02 2.49
CA MET A 34 -3.75 -0.99 1.45
C MET A 34 -3.69 -2.40 2.04
N ILE A 35 -4.44 -3.32 1.43
CA ILE A 35 -4.42 -4.74 1.80
C ILE A 35 -3.92 -5.56 0.61
N LEU A 36 -2.87 -6.35 0.82
CA LEU A 36 -2.36 -7.29 -0.17
C LEU A 36 -3.06 -8.64 0.00
N LEU A 37 -4.09 -8.87 -0.81
CA LEU A 37 -4.89 -10.11 -0.79
C LEU A 37 -4.11 -11.36 -1.21
N SER A 38 -2.92 -11.18 -1.80
CA SER A 38 -2.05 -12.27 -2.21
C SER A 38 -0.88 -12.40 -1.25
N GLU A 39 -0.48 -13.62 -0.92
CA GLU A 39 0.74 -13.89 -0.15
C GLU A 39 2.03 -13.59 -0.94
N LYS A 40 1.93 -13.18 -2.22
CA LYS A 40 3.10 -12.87 -3.06
C LYS A 40 3.43 -11.39 -3.04
N LEU A 41 4.55 -11.06 -2.41
CA LEU A 41 5.10 -9.70 -2.34
C LEU A 41 5.38 -9.08 -3.71
N GLU A 42 5.59 -9.89 -4.76
CA GLU A 42 5.77 -9.42 -6.14
C GLU A 42 4.59 -8.56 -6.64
N HIS A 43 3.38 -8.82 -6.15
CA HIS A 43 2.21 -8.01 -6.51
C HIS A 43 2.30 -6.57 -5.96
N LEU A 44 3.06 -6.35 -4.89
CA LEU A 44 3.34 -5.01 -4.37
C LEU A 44 4.13 -4.18 -5.40
N VAL A 45 5.10 -4.78 -6.08
CA VAL A 45 5.90 -4.11 -7.11
C VAL A 45 4.99 -3.61 -8.23
N ARG A 46 4.08 -4.47 -8.71
CA ARG A 46 3.08 -4.08 -9.71
C ARG A 46 2.17 -2.96 -9.22
N GLY A 47 1.78 -2.98 -7.94
CA GLY A 47 0.98 -1.92 -7.32
C GLY A 47 1.70 -0.58 -7.31
N VAL A 48 3.00 -0.56 -6.97
CA VAL A 48 3.83 0.66 -6.99
C VAL A 48 4.02 1.19 -8.41
N ASP A 49 4.25 0.32 -9.38
CA ASP A 49 4.36 0.71 -10.78
C ASP A 49 3.05 1.31 -11.31
N MET A 50 1.92 0.75 -10.87
CA MET A 50 0.61 1.31 -11.17
C MET A 50 0.45 2.72 -10.56
N ALA A 51 0.74 2.88 -9.27
CA ALA A 51 0.64 4.18 -8.60
C ALA A 51 1.47 5.27 -9.31
N ARG A 52 2.69 4.93 -9.75
CA ARG A 52 3.56 5.82 -10.52
C ARG A 52 2.96 6.23 -11.87
N ARG A 53 2.42 5.26 -12.60
CA ARG A 53 1.80 5.54 -13.91
C ARG A 53 0.51 6.36 -13.76
N THR A 54 -0.29 6.13 -12.72
CA THR A 54 -1.45 6.97 -12.40
C THR A 54 -1.03 8.42 -12.12
N LEU A 55 0.03 8.62 -11.33
CA LEU A 55 0.55 9.96 -11.05
C LEU A 55 1.04 10.66 -12.33
N LEU A 56 1.65 9.91 -13.24
CA LEU A 56 2.10 10.43 -14.53
C LEU A 56 0.91 10.90 -15.38
N ILE A 57 -0.14 10.08 -15.50
CA ILE A 57 -1.38 10.45 -16.22
C ILE A 57 -2.04 11.67 -15.58
N MET A 58 -2.09 11.76 -14.25
CA MET A 58 -2.62 12.94 -13.56
C MET A 58 -1.83 14.20 -13.91
N ARG A 59 -0.49 14.13 -13.92
CA ARG A 59 0.37 15.26 -14.29
C ARG A 59 0.19 15.66 -15.75
N GLU A 60 0.05 14.70 -16.66
CA GLU A 60 -0.28 14.97 -18.05
C GLU A 60 -1.61 15.72 -18.16
N ASN A 61 -2.65 15.25 -17.47
CA ASN A 61 -3.96 15.92 -17.47
C ASN A 61 -3.87 17.36 -16.94
N PHE A 62 -3.13 17.61 -15.87
CA PHE A 62 -2.92 18.96 -15.33
C PHE A 62 -2.04 19.86 -16.20
N ALA A 63 -1.16 19.28 -17.02
CA ALA A 63 -0.32 20.05 -17.93
C ALA A 63 -1.08 20.46 -19.21
N TRP A 64 -2.13 19.72 -19.57
CA TRP A 64 -2.95 19.98 -20.76
C TRP A 64 -4.17 20.87 -20.48
N ALA A 65 -4.67 20.87 -19.24
CA ALA A 65 -5.77 21.72 -18.76
C ALA A 65 -5.26 23.13 -18.39
#